data_AF-A0A2N9JJH8-F1
#
_entry.id   AF-A0A2N9JJH8-F1
#
_cell.length_a   1.000
_cell.length_b   1.000
_cell.length_c   1.000
_cell.angle_alpha   90.00
_cell.angle_beta   90.00
_cell.angle_gamma   90.00
#
_symmetry.space_group_name_H-M   'P 1'
#
loop_
_entity.id
_entity.type
_entity.pdbx_description
1 polymer ?
#
loop_
_entity_poly.entity_id
_entity_poly.type
_entity_poly.pdbx_seq_one_letter_code
_entity_poly.pdbx_strand_id
1 'polypeptide(L)'
;MMTSDTSGAGTGPAPRPSDQQPPTGDPTSPARPSSRLRVRGPSGDRHGEILTDEALDFVAGLQRRFAGRRDELLQRRRDLRSERPDFGFPAETAAIRADTGWRVAAPGPGLDDRRCEITGPPTARMTINALNLGARVWMADFEDATAPSWPNIVEGQLNLFDAIRRQIDFTTDDGKRYALSERTATIMVRPRGWHLSEDHLLLDGEPIVAAFVDFGLYFFHNARELIERGRGPYFYLPKLESRHEAALWRDVFAHAEASLGIEPGTIRATCLLETFPAAFEMTEILYELREYSAGLNAGRWDYIFSFIKTLVERAAG
;
A
#
# COMPACT_ATOMS: atom_id res chain seq x y z
N MET A 1 31.48 -47.70 79.00
CA MET A 1 30.33 -47.83 79.92
C MET A 1 29.11 -47.34 79.14
N MET A 2 28.45 -48.29 78.46
CA MET A 2 27.01 -48.58 78.56
C MET A 2 26.13 -47.63 77.72
N THR A 3 25.79 -48.03 76.48
CA THR A 3 24.58 -48.80 76.04
C THR A 3 23.33 -47.90 76.06
N SER A 4 22.42 -47.86 75.08
CA SER A 4 21.84 -48.89 74.19
C SER A 4 20.91 -48.14 73.17
N ASP A 5 20.92 -48.45 71.87
CA ASP A 5 19.99 -49.38 71.14
C ASP A 5 18.51 -48.90 71.13
N THR A 6 17.67 -48.97 70.08
CA THR A 6 17.67 -49.57 68.71
C THR A 6 16.38 -49.12 67.98
N SER A 7 16.27 -49.50 66.70
CA SER A 7 15.08 -49.58 65.82
C SER A 7 14.72 -48.31 65.03
N GLY A 8 14.59 -48.29 63.70
CA GLY A 8 14.50 -49.37 62.70
C GLY A 8 13.10 -49.41 62.09
N ALA A 9 12.89 -48.80 60.92
CA ALA A 9 11.78 -49.13 60.02
C ALA A 9 11.88 -48.41 58.65
N GLY A 10 12.02 -49.20 57.58
CA GLY A 10 11.13 -49.15 56.42
C GLY A 10 11.15 -47.92 55.50
N THR A 11 11.99 -47.96 54.47
CA THR A 11 11.80 -47.21 53.23
C THR A 11 10.65 -47.80 52.40
N GLY A 12 9.45 -47.22 52.56
CA GLY A 12 8.33 -47.41 51.63
C GLY A 12 8.41 -46.40 50.46
N PRO A 13 8.02 -46.77 49.23
CA PRO A 13 8.11 -45.87 48.07
C PRO A 13 7.08 -44.75 48.17
N ALA A 14 7.51 -43.52 47.90
CA ALA A 14 6.65 -42.35 47.82
C ALA A 14 5.60 -42.52 46.70
N PRO A 15 4.37 -42.02 46.89
CA PRO A 15 3.32 -42.09 45.87
C PRO A 15 3.69 -41.21 44.68
N ARG A 16 3.53 -41.74 43.46
CA ARG A 16 3.66 -40.96 42.22
C ARG A 16 2.53 -39.92 42.18
N PRO A 17 2.82 -38.62 41.98
CA PRO A 17 1.76 -37.68 41.66
C PRO A 17 1.19 -38.03 40.27
N SER A 18 -0.11 -38.23 40.27
CA SER A 18 -0.99 -38.51 39.14
C SER A 18 -0.84 -37.50 38.00
N ASP A 19 -0.91 -38.02 36.77
CA ASP A 19 -1.00 -37.29 35.50
C ASP A 19 -1.98 -36.12 35.61
N GLN A 20 -1.46 -34.89 35.61
CA GLN A 20 -2.25 -33.70 35.34
C GLN A 20 -2.46 -33.59 33.83
N GLN A 21 -3.66 -33.96 33.43
CA GLN A 21 -4.23 -33.71 32.11
C GLN A 21 -4.18 -32.20 31.81
N PRO A 22 -3.71 -31.76 30.64
CA PRO A 22 -3.65 -30.34 30.30
C PRO A 22 -5.09 -29.77 30.26
N PRO A 23 -5.29 -28.49 30.61
CA PRO A 23 -6.62 -27.90 30.56
C PRO A 23 -7.11 -27.94 29.11
N THR A 24 -8.20 -28.67 28.89
CA THR A 24 -8.98 -28.66 27.66
C THR A 24 -9.50 -27.25 27.47
N GLY A 25 -8.86 -26.48 26.58
CA GLY A 25 -9.37 -25.20 26.12
C GLY A 25 -10.77 -25.39 25.55
N ASP A 26 -11.67 -24.53 26.00
CA ASP A 26 -13.05 -24.43 25.53
C ASP A 26 -13.07 -24.16 24.00
N PRO A 27 -13.66 -25.04 23.16
CA PRO A 27 -13.66 -24.87 21.72
C PRO A 27 -14.79 -23.95 21.23
N THR A 28 -15.29 -23.04 22.09
CA THR A 28 -16.38 -22.13 21.73
C THR A 28 -16.15 -20.69 22.17
N SER A 29 -15.02 -20.10 21.79
CA SER A 29 -15.03 -18.66 21.50
C SER A 29 -15.75 -18.48 20.16
N PRO A 30 -16.89 -17.77 20.08
CA PRO A 30 -17.44 -17.42 18.79
C PRO A 30 -16.37 -16.60 18.07
N ALA A 31 -15.93 -17.06 16.90
CA ALA A 31 -15.19 -16.22 15.98
C ALA A 31 -15.99 -14.92 15.88
N ARG A 32 -15.36 -13.78 16.22
CA ARG A 32 -16.00 -12.47 15.99
C ARG A 32 -16.46 -12.51 14.53
N PRO A 33 -17.75 -12.22 14.23
CA PRO A 33 -18.18 -12.18 12.84
C PRO A 33 -17.20 -11.24 12.13
N SER A 34 -16.57 -11.71 11.05
CA SER A 34 -15.63 -10.90 10.29
C SER A 34 -16.40 -9.65 9.86
N SER A 35 -16.15 -8.53 10.52
CA SER A 35 -16.96 -7.33 10.32
C SER A 35 -16.77 -6.87 8.90
N ARG A 36 -17.86 -6.73 8.16
CA ARG A 36 -17.81 -6.19 6.81
C ARG A 36 -17.45 -4.70 6.86
N LEU A 37 -16.78 -4.18 5.84
CA LEU A 37 -16.56 -2.74 5.72
C LEU A 37 -17.90 -2.01 5.69
N ARG A 38 -18.06 -1.05 6.59
CA ARG A 38 -19.22 -0.17 6.65
C ARG A 38 -18.91 1.12 5.90
N VAL A 39 -19.71 1.39 4.86
CA VAL A 39 -19.66 2.65 4.11
C VAL A 39 -20.45 3.71 4.88
N ARG A 40 -19.75 4.76 5.34
CA ARG A 40 -20.32 5.97 5.96
C ARG A 40 -20.40 7.14 4.97
N GLY A 41 -19.59 7.11 3.92
CA GLY A 41 -19.58 8.16 2.90
C GLY A 41 -20.95 8.30 2.22
N PRO A 42 -21.33 9.51 1.79
CA PRO A 42 -22.59 9.71 1.11
C PRO A 42 -22.66 8.87 -0.17
N SER A 43 -23.86 8.36 -0.46
CA SER A 43 -24.14 7.75 -1.77
C SER A 43 -24.03 8.81 -2.86
N GLY A 44 -23.52 8.39 -4.01
CA GLY A 44 -23.47 9.20 -5.22
C GLY A 44 -23.94 8.37 -6.41
N ASP A 45 -24.15 9.04 -7.54
CA ASP A 45 -24.54 8.35 -8.77
C ASP A 45 -23.45 7.34 -9.15
N ARG A 46 -23.88 6.14 -9.57
CA ARG A 46 -23.01 5.01 -9.94
C ARG A 46 -21.98 4.54 -8.88
N HIS A 47 -21.95 5.10 -7.66
CA HIS A 47 -21.01 4.67 -6.60
C HIS A 47 -21.07 3.16 -6.31
N GLY A 48 -22.25 2.54 -6.48
CA GLY A 48 -22.45 1.09 -6.31
C GLY A 48 -21.66 0.23 -7.30
N GLU A 49 -21.22 0.78 -8.44
CA GLU A 49 -20.35 0.07 -9.39
C GLU A 49 -18.92 -0.09 -8.84
N ILE A 50 -18.46 0.84 -8.00
CA ILE A 50 -17.14 0.77 -7.37
C ILE A 50 -17.21 0.11 -6.00
N LEU A 51 -18.21 0.45 -5.20
CA LEU A 51 -18.36 -0.01 -3.81
C LEU A 51 -19.16 -1.31 -3.73
N THR A 52 -18.88 -2.24 -4.64
CA THR A 52 -19.45 -3.60 -4.64
C THR A 52 -19.04 -4.38 -3.39
N ASP A 53 -19.85 -5.36 -3.01
CA ASP A 53 -19.60 -6.23 -1.86
C ASP A 53 -18.22 -6.89 -1.95
N GLU A 54 -17.88 -7.41 -3.12
CA GLU A 54 -16.62 -8.11 -3.39
C GLU A 54 -15.42 -7.16 -3.35
N ALA A 55 -15.55 -5.94 -3.90
CA ALA A 55 -14.48 -4.95 -3.84
C ALA A 55 -14.22 -4.49 -2.39
N LEU A 56 -15.29 -4.29 -1.61
CA LEU A 56 -15.18 -3.94 -0.20
C LEU A 56 -14.58 -5.08 0.62
N ASP A 57 -14.95 -6.33 0.35
CA ASP A 57 -14.36 -7.48 1.03
C ASP A 57 -12.86 -7.64 0.69
N PHE A 58 -12.47 -7.37 -0.55
CA PHE A 58 -11.07 -7.33 -0.96
C PHE A 58 -10.29 -6.25 -0.18
N VAL A 59 -10.79 -5.01 -0.14
CA VAL A 59 -10.16 -3.91 0.63
C VAL A 59 -10.12 -4.23 2.13
N ALA A 60 -11.17 -4.84 2.68
CA ALA A 60 -11.20 -5.30 4.07
C ALA A 60 -10.11 -6.36 4.34
N GLY A 61 -9.86 -7.26 3.39
CA GLY A 61 -8.78 -8.23 3.43
C GLY A 61 -7.40 -7.56 3.54
N LEU A 62 -7.15 -6.53 2.71
CA LEU A 62 -5.92 -5.73 2.79
C LEU A 62 -5.75 -5.08 4.17
N GLN A 63 -6.80 -4.40 4.65
CA GLN A 63 -6.80 -3.74 5.96
C GLN A 63 -6.46 -4.74 7.08
N ARG A 64 -7.17 -5.87 7.17
CA ARG A 64 -6.95 -6.86 8.23
C ARG A 64 -5.54 -7.44 8.21
N ARG A 65 -4.97 -7.63 7.02
CA ARG A 65 -3.68 -8.28 6.86
C ARG A 65 -2.50 -7.34 7.11
N PHE A 66 -2.61 -6.07 6.72
CA PHE A 66 -1.45 -5.20 6.60
C PHE A 66 -1.50 -3.93 7.46
N ALA A 67 -2.66 -3.55 8.01
CA ALA A 67 -2.77 -2.33 8.82
C ALA A 67 -1.87 -2.35 10.05
N GLY A 68 -1.77 -3.49 10.76
CA GLY A 68 -0.90 -3.62 11.93
C GLY A 68 0.57 -3.37 11.58
N ARG A 69 1.07 -3.98 10.50
CA ARG A 69 2.45 -3.74 10.04
C ARG A 69 2.67 -2.29 9.60
N ARG A 70 1.68 -1.69 8.94
CA ARG A 70 1.69 -0.27 8.58
C ARG A 70 1.83 0.60 9.83
N ASP A 71 1.06 0.32 10.88
CA ASP A 71 1.07 1.08 12.14
C ASP A 71 2.44 1.01 12.83
N GLU A 72 3.05 -0.18 12.89
CA GLU A 72 4.42 -0.37 13.38
C GLU A 72 5.44 0.50 12.63
N LEU A 73 5.33 0.58 11.30
CA LEU A 73 6.23 1.39 10.47
C LEU A 73 6.02 2.89 10.71
N LEU A 74 4.78 3.35 10.84
CA LEU A 74 4.50 4.74 11.19
C LEU A 74 4.98 5.10 12.59
N GLN A 75 4.89 4.17 13.55
CA GLN A 75 5.48 4.35 14.87
C GLN A 75 7.01 4.45 14.77
N ARG A 76 7.66 3.55 14.02
CA ARG A 76 9.11 3.63 13.76
C ARG A 76 9.53 4.95 13.13
N ARG A 77 8.73 5.54 12.23
CA ARG A 77 8.99 6.90 11.71
C ARG A 77 9.00 7.95 12.82
N ARG A 78 8.08 7.86 13.79
CA ARG A 78 8.03 8.77 14.94
C ARG A 78 9.24 8.57 15.84
N ASP A 79 9.58 7.32 16.15
CA ASP A 79 10.71 6.97 17.00
C ASP A 79 12.03 7.48 16.39
N LEU A 80 12.26 7.23 15.09
CA LEU A 80 13.45 7.75 14.38
C LEU A 80 13.52 9.29 14.41
N ARG A 81 12.39 9.99 14.28
CA ARG A 81 12.36 11.46 14.40
C ARG A 81 12.70 11.93 15.81
N SER A 82 12.22 11.21 16.84
CA SER A 82 12.53 11.50 18.24
C SER A 82 13.98 11.21 18.60
N GLU A 83 14.55 10.12 18.09
CA GLU A 83 15.94 9.71 18.31
C GLU A 83 16.96 10.64 17.63
N ARG A 84 16.55 11.32 16.55
CA ARG A 84 17.39 12.24 15.76
C ARG A 84 18.74 11.62 15.33
N PRO A 85 18.75 10.41 14.75
CA PRO A 85 19.99 9.76 14.38
C PRO A 85 20.72 10.56 13.29
N ASP A 86 22.03 10.36 13.19
CA ASP A 86 22.76 10.80 12.01
C ASP A 86 22.43 9.88 10.84
N PHE A 87 21.86 10.47 9.79
CA PHE A 87 21.47 9.73 8.60
C PHE A 87 22.69 9.34 7.77
N GLY A 88 22.73 8.07 7.39
CA GLY A 88 23.79 7.49 6.56
C GLY A 88 23.32 6.16 5.96
N PHE A 89 24.11 5.61 5.06
CA PHE A 89 23.79 4.33 4.44
C PHE A 89 23.85 3.19 5.47
N PRO A 90 22.80 2.35 5.60
CA PRO A 90 22.81 1.29 6.59
C PRO A 90 23.93 0.28 6.32
N ALA A 91 24.71 -0.05 7.35
CA ALA A 91 25.80 -1.02 7.25
C ALA A 91 25.25 -2.45 7.03
N GLU A 92 24.12 -2.76 7.67
CA GLU A 92 23.46 -4.07 7.62
C GLU A 92 23.02 -4.49 6.20
N THR A 93 22.79 -3.53 5.30
CA THR A 93 22.40 -3.77 3.90
C THR A 93 23.52 -3.51 2.90
N ALA A 94 24.77 -3.34 3.35
CA ALA A 94 25.91 -3.06 2.47
C ALA A 94 26.09 -4.13 1.38
N ALA A 95 25.80 -5.39 1.67
CA ALA A 95 25.87 -6.49 0.71
C ALA A 95 24.91 -6.30 -0.49
N ILE A 96 23.70 -5.75 -0.26
CA ILE A 96 22.72 -5.49 -1.33
C ILE A 96 23.29 -4.47 -2.33
N ARG A 97 23.96 -3.43 -1.81
CA ARG A 97 24.56 -2.36 -2.63
C ARG A 97 25.82 -2.82 -3.36
N ALA A 98 26.57 -3.75 -2.76
CA ALA A 98 27.79 -4.31 -3.36
C ALA A 98 27.51 -5.38 -4.42
N ASP A 99 26.35 -6.04 -4.36
CA ASP A 99 25.97 -7.07 -5.30
C ASP A 99 25.54 -6.48 -6.65
N THR A 100 26.32 -6.75 -7.70
CA THR A 100 26.01 -6.32 -9.07
C THR A 100 25.18 -7.35 -9.86
N GLY A 101 24.84 -8.50 -9.26
CA GLY A 101 24.15 -9.62 -9.89
C GLY A 101 22.62 -9.51 -9.94
N TRP A 102 22.00 -8.69 -9.09
CA TRP A 102 20.55 -8.49 -9.10
C TRP A 102 20.13 -7.27 -9.92
N ARG A 103 18.92 -7.32 -10.47
CA ARG A 103 18.25 -6.22 -11.17
C ARG A 103 16.77 -6.20 -10.82
N VAL A 104 16.14 -5.05 -11.01
CA VAL A 104 14.68 -4.95 -10.97
C VAL A 104 14.06 -5.61 -12.21
N ALA A 105 12.77 -5.93 -12.13
CA ALA A 105 11.98 -6.46 -13.21
C ALA A 105 12.03 -5.54 -14.45
N ALA A 106 11.85 -6.14 -15.62
CA ALA A 106 11.68 -5.38 -16.85
C ALA A 106 10.44 -4.45 -16.76
N PRO A 107 10.46 -3.31 -17.47
CA PRO A 107 9.28 -2.46 -17.56
C PRO A 107 8.04 -3.24 -17.99
N GLY A 108 6.89 -2.93 -17.39
CA GLY A 108 5.61 -3.48 -17.85
C GLY A 108 5.21 -2.90 -19.21
N PRO A 109 4.33 -3.55 -19.98
CA PRO A 109 3.85 -3.04 -21.26
C PRO A 109 3.38 -1.58 -21.18
N GLY A 110 4.04 -0.70 -21.93
CA GLY A 110 3.75 0.73 -21.93
C GLY A 110 4.57 1.59 -20.98
N LEU A 111 5.55 0.99 -20.31
CA LEU A 111 6.50 1.68 -19.43
C LEU A 111 7.94 1.70 -20.00
N ASP A 112 8.15 1.21 -21.23
CA ASP A 112 9.46 1.19 -21.89
C ASP A 112 9.95 2.59 -22.31
N ASP A 113 9.02 3.47 -22.68
CA ASP A 113 9.28 4.87 -23.02
C ASP A 113 8.44 5.78 -22.12
N ARG A 114 9.10 6.38 -21.12
CA ARG A 114 8.51 7.28 -20.12
C ARG A 114 9.08 8.69 -20.18
N ARG A 115 9.49 9.13 -21.38
CA ARG A 115 10.21 10.42 -21.58
C ARG A 115 9.47 11.65 -21.04
N CYS A 116 8.14 11.59 -20.98
CA CYS A 116 7.29 12.66 -20.47
C CYS A 116 6.05 12.04 -19.83
N GLU A 117 5.79 12.44 -18.59
CA GLU A 117 4.62 12.04 -17.83
C GLU A 117 3.86 13.30 -17.40
N ILE A 118 2.53 13.25 -17.49
CA ILE A 118 1.67 14.30 -16.90
C ILE A 118 1.10 13.79 -15.57
N THR A 119 0.95 14.68 -14.60
CA THR A 119 0.26 14.42 -13.33
C THR A 119 -1.04 15.21 -13.27
N GLY A 120 -2.09 14.60 -12.73
CA GLY A 120 -3.33 15.33 -12.44
C GLY A 120 -4.36 14.47 -11.71
N PRO A 121 -5.34 15.12 -11.06
CA PRO A 121 -6.40 14.42 -10.34
C PRO A 121 -7.26 13.60 -11.29
N PRO A 122 -7.85 12.46 -10.85
CA PRO A 122 -8.73 11.62 -11.67
C PRO A 122 -10.15 12.20 -11.80
N THR A 123 -10.29 13.52 -12.00
CA THR A 123 -11.60 14.11 -12.36
C THR A 123 -11.94 13.78 -13.81
N ALA A 124 -13.22 13.76 -14.19
CA ALA A 124 -13.65 13.36 -15.53
C ALA A 124 -12.95 14.18 -16.64
N ARG A 125 -12.93 15.52 -16.49
CA ARG A 125 -12.25 16.42 -17.43
C ARG A 125 -10.74 16.18 -17.49
N MET A 126 -10.09 16.06 -16.34
CA MET A 126 -8.64 15.89 -16.30
C MET A 126 -8.23 14.52 -16.85
N THR A 127 -9.00 13.47 -16.57
CA THR A 127 -8.79 12.12 -17.08
C THR A 127 -8.73 12.11 -18.61
N ILE A 128 -9.74 12.68 -19.29
CA ILE A 128 -9.75 12.72 -20.76
C ILE A 128 -8.59 13.58 -21.30
N ASN A 129 -8.36 14.75 -20.71
CA ASN A 129 -7.33 15.68 -21.19
C ASN A 129 -5.92 15.10 -21.02
N ALA A 130 -5.62 14.51 -19.87
CA ALA A 130 -4.31 13.93 -19.57
C ALA A 130 -4.02 12.71 -20.46
N LEU A 131 -5.02 11.84 -20.66
CA LEU A 131 -4.90 10.67 -21.54
C LEU A 131 -4.67 11.08 -23.00
N ASN A 132 -5.23 12.20 -23.45
CA ASN A 132 -5.12 12.69 -24.83
C ASN A 132 -3.96 13.66 -25.08
N LEU A 133 -3.20 14.06 -24.04
CA LEU A 133 -2.18 15.11 -24.15
C LEU A 133 -0.98 14.72 -25.04
N GLY A 134 -0.75 13.42 -25.24
CA GLY A 134 0.42 12.91 -25.95
C GLY A 134 1.64 12.63 -25.06
N ALA A 135 1.51 12.83 -23.73
CA ALA A 135 2.44 12.28 -22.74
C ALA A 135 2.47 10.74 -22.84
N ARG A 136 3.57 10.12 -22.41
CA ARG A 136 3.70 8.66 -22.41
C ARG A 136 2.93 8.02 -21.27
N VAL A 137 2.96 8.68 -20.12
CA VAL A 137 2.29 8.24 -18.90
C VAL A 137 1.44 9.38 -18.35
N TRP A 138 0.30 9.04 -17.78
CA TRP A 138 -0.45 9.91 -16.88
C TRP A 138 -0.43 9.31 -15.47
N MET A 139 0.07 10.09 -14.51
CA MET A 139 -0.08 9.81 -13.09
C MET A 139 -1.44 10.32 -12.62
N ALA A 140 -2.40 9.40 -12.53
CA ALA A 140 -3.72 9.64 -11.97
C ALA A 140 -3.62 9.72 -10.45
N ASP A 141 -3.83 10.91 -9.90
CA ASP A 141 -3.37 11.22 -8.55
C ASP A 141 -4.51 11.31 -7.53
N PHE A 142 -4.57 10.37 -6.59
CA PHE A 142 -5.46 10.45 -5.42
C PHE A 142 -4.81 11.15 -4.22
N GLU A 143 -3.55 11.57 -4.37
CA GLU A 143 -2.72 12.11 -3.30
C GLU A 143 -2.64 13.64 -3.41
N ASP A 144 -1.46 14.27 -3.48
CA ASP A 144 -1.32 15.72 -3.28
C ASP A 144 -2.10 16.62 -4.28
N ALA A 145 -2.41 16.16 -5.49
CA ALA A 145 -3.21 16.95 -6.44
C ALA A 145 -4.73 16.81 -6.23
N THR A 146 -5.17 15.99 -5.26
CA THR A 146 -6.58 15.70 -5.00
C THR A 146 -6.92 15.95 -3.54
N ALA A 147 -7.82 16.89 -3.29
CA ALA A 147 -8.47 16.96 -1.98
C ALA A 147 -9.25 15.66 -1.73
N PRO A 148 -8.98 14.90 -0.64
CA PRO A 148 -9.50 13.55 -0.47
C PRO A 148 -10.93 13.54 0.08
N SER A 149 -11.82 14.33 -0.52
CA SER A 149 -13.25 14.26 -0.25
C SER A 149 -13.80 12.93 -0.76
N TRP A 150 -14.81 12.38 -0.08
CA TRP A 150 -15.43 11.12 -0.50
C TRP A 150 -15.87 11.10 -1.98
N PRO A 151 -16.53 12.16 -2.52
CA PRO A 151 -16.85 12.21 -3.94
C PRO A 151 -15.60 12.13 -4.83
N ASN A 152 -14.53 12.90 -4.53
CA ASN A 152 -13.31 12.88 -5.35
C ASN A 152 -12.65 11.49 -5.39
N ILE A 153 -12.68 10.75 -4.28
CA ILE A 153 -12.12 9.40 -4.22
C ILE A 153 -12.98 8.43 -5.03
N VAL A 154 -14.29 8.34 -4.75
CA VAL A 154 -15.15 7.34 -5.41
C VAL A 154 -15.38 7.68 -6.88
N GLU A 155 -15.64 8.94 -7.21
CA GLU A 155 -15.76 9.39 -8.61
C GLU A 155 -14.44 9.26 -9.35
N GLY A 156 -13.29 9.46 -8.69
CA GLY A 156 -11.98 9.21 -9.29
C GLY A 156 -11.81 7.75 -9.70
N GLN A 157 -12.26 6.81 -8.87
CA GLN A 157 -12.26 5.38 -9.20
C GLN A 157 -13.22 5.08 -10.36
N LEU A 158 -14.41 5.69 -10.39
CA LEU A 158 -15.36 5.59 -11.51
C LEU A 158 -14.75 6.12 -12.82
N ASN A 159 -14.10 7.28 -12.79
CA ASN A 159 -13.47 7.87 -13.97
C ASN A 159 -12.37 6.96 -14.52
N LEU A 160 -11.57 6.33 -13.65
CA LEU A 160 -10.57 5.35 -14.06
C LEU A 160 -11.21 4.07 -14.62
N PHE A 161 -12.27 3.57 -13.97
CA PHE A 161 -13.04 2.42 -14.43
C PHE A 161 -13.56 2.60 -15.86
N ASP A 162 -14.20 3.74 -16.12
CA ASP A 162 -14.75 4.09 -17.42
C ASP A 162 -13.64 4.39 -18.44
N ALA A 163 -12.57 5.08 -18.04
CA ALA A 163 -11.47 5.41 -18.94
C ALA A 163 -10.77 4.18 -19.49
N ILE A 164 -10.51 3.20 -18.63
CA ILE A 164 -9.84 1.94 -19.01
C ILE A 164 -10.71 1.13 -19.98
N ARG A 165 -12.03 1.14 -19.76
CA ARG A 165 -13.01 0.50 -20.65
C ARG A 165 -13.33 1.33 -21.90
N ARG A 166 -12.77 2.54 -22.01
CA ARG A 166 -13.04 3.53 -23.06
C ARG A 166 -14.51 3.97 -23.13
N GLN A 167 -15.15 4.05 -21.98
CA GLN A 167 -16.55 4.45 -21.78
C GLN A 167 -16.67 5.88 -21.24
N ILE A 168 -15.57 6.51 -20.83
CA ILE A 168 -15.58 7.88 -20.35
C ILE A 168 -15.80 8.87 -21.50
N ASP A 169 -16.89 9.64 -21.40
CA ASP A 169 -17.11 10.84 -22.20
C ASP A 169 -17.90 11.87 -21.40
N PHE A 170 -17.86 13.13 -21.82
CA PHE A 170 -18.80 14.15 -21.35
C PHE A 170 -18.93 15.27 -22.37
N THR A 171 -20.04 16.00 -22.27
CA THR A 171 -20.30 17.20 -23.07
C THR A 171 -20.45 18.38 -22.11
N THR A 172 -19.72 19.46 -22.35
CA THR A 172 -19.86 20.69 -21.56
C THR A 172 -21.13 21.45 -21.95
N ASP A 173 -21.56 22.39 -21.09
CA ASP A 173 -22.78 23.19 -21.32
C ASP A 173 -22.76 23.98 -22.63
N ASP A 174 -21.58 24.34 -23.14
CA ASP A 174 -21.35 24.99 -24.44
C ASP A 174 -21.38 24.01 -25.63
N GLY A 175 -21.68 22.73 -25.40
CA GLY A 175 -21.83 21.69 -26.42
C GLY A 175 -20.51 21.01 -26.84
N LYS A 176 -19.37 21.34 -26.22
CA LYS A 176 -18.09 20.70 -26.58
C LYS A 176 -18.01 19.29 -25.99
N ARG A 177 -17.92 18.29 -26.87
CA ARG A 177 -17.75 16.88 -26.50
C ARG A 177 -16.28 16.55 -26.22
N TYR A 178 -16.04 15.81 -25.15
CA TYR A 178 -14.75 15.25 -24.75
C TYR A 178 -14.86 13.72 -24.74
N ALA A 179 -13.93 13.05 -25.42
CA ALA A 179 -13.83 11.59 -25.47
C ALA A 179 -12.36 11.18 -25.64
N LEU A 180 -12.04 9.92 -25.38
CA LEU A 180 -10.69 9.40 -25.54
C LEU A 180 -10.28 9.26 -27.01
N SER A 181 -9.07 9.71 -27.32
CA SER A 181 -8.40 9.42 -28.59
C SER A 181 -8.04 7.95 -28.71
N GLU A 182 -7.76 7.45 -29.93
CA GLU A 182 -7.40 6.04 -30.14
C GLU A 182 -6.15 5.64 -29.33
N ARG A 183 -5.15 6.53 -29.27
CA ARG A 183 -3.91 6.31 -28.54
C ARG A 183 -3.86 7.21 -27.31
N THR A 184 -3.95 6.59 -26.14
CA THR A 184 -3.88 7.28 -24.85
C THR A 184 -2.56 7.02 -24.14
N ALA A 185 -2.20 7.92 -23.22
CA ALA A 185 -1.11 7.69 -22.27
C ALA A 185 -1.34 6.41 -21.44
N THR A 186 -0.26 5.78 -20.97
CA THR A 186 -0.31 4.70 -19.98
C THR A 186 -0.76 5.28 -18.63
N ILE A 187 -1.73 4.65 -17.96
CA ILE A 187 -2.19 5.08 -16.64
C ILE A 187 -1.26 4.51 -15.56
N MET A 188 -0.81 5.36 -14.64
CA MET A 188 -0.22 4.96 -13.37
C MET A 188 -0.97 5.66 -12.24
N VAL A 189 -1.44 4.92 -11.24
CA VAL A 189 -2.21 5.50 -10.12
C VAL A 189 -1.30 5.85 -8.96
N ARG A 190 -1.40 7.06 -8.43
CA ARG A 190 -0.76 7.44 -7.16
C ARG A 190 -1.79 7.38 -6.02
N PRO A 191 -1.83 6.31 -5.20
CA PRO A 191 -2.67 6.26 -4.02
C PRO A 191 -2.18 7.22 -2.93
N ARG A 192 -3.05 7.55 -1.98
CA ARG A 192 -2.68 8.27 -0.75
C ARG A 192 -1.58 7.54 0.02
N GLY A 193 -0.67 8.30 0.63
CA GLY A 193 0.44 7.77 1.41
C GLY A 193 0.03 7.08 2.71
N TRP A 194 0.93 6.29 3.30
CA TRP A 194 0.65 5.44 4.47
C TRP A 194 0.06 6.16 5.69
N HIS A 195 0.32 7.45 5.83
CA HIS A 195 -0.08 8.25 6.97
C HIS A 195 -1.55 8.73 6.92
N LEU A 196 -2.26 8.53 5.79
CA LEU A 196 -3.64 8.98 5.60
C LEU A 196 -4.65 7.87 5.90
N SER A 197 -5.80 8.25 6.46
CA SER A 197 -6.97 7.40 6.68
C SER A 197 -8.09 7.70 5.68
N GLU A 198 -8.98 6.72 5.48
CA GLU A 198 -10.27 6.90 4.80
C GLU A 198 -11.39 6.80 5.84
N ASP A 199 -11.86 7.96 6.30
CA ASP A 199 -12.82 8.06 7.41
C ASP A 199 -14.25 7.65 7.02
N HIS A 200 -14.50 7.46 5.72
CA HIS A 200 -15.81 7.05 5.19
C HIS A 200 -15.95 5.54 5.07
N LEU A 201 -14.87 4.76 5.28
CA LEU A 201 -14.90 3.30 5.30
C LEU A 201 -14.42 2.81 6.66
N LEU A 202 -15.31 2.14 7.39
CA LEU A 202 -15.03 1.68 8.74
C LEU A 202 -14.94 0.16 8.80
N LEU A 203 -13.88 -0.34 9.41
CA LEU A 203 -13.74 -1.75 9.79
C LEU A 203 -13.71 -1.82 11.32
N ASP A 204 -14.60 -2.63 11.92
CA ASP A 204 -14.76 -2.69 13.38
C ASP A 204 -15.00 -1.31 14.06
N GLY A 205 -15.57 -0.36 13.31
CA GLY A 205 -15.85 1.00 13.80
C GLY A 205 -14.72 2.01 13.58
N GLU A 206 -13.54 1.58 13.14
CA GLU A 206 -12.37 2.42 12.93
C GLU A 206 -12.12 2.74 11.45
N PRO A 207 -11.68 3.97 11.11
CA PRO A 207 -11.21 4.31 9.76
C PRO A 207 -10.11 3.38 9.26
N ILE A 208 -10.16 3.04 7.97
CA ILE A 208 -9.13 2.20 7.34
C ILE A 208 -8.01 3.03 6.71
N VAL A 209 -6.91 2.37 6.33
CA VAL A 209 -5.79 3.04 5.65
C VAL A 209 -6.21 3.47 4.25
N ALA A 210 -6.08 4.76 3.95
CA ALA A 210 -6.47 5.32 2.65
C ALA A 210 -5.76 4.65 1.47
N ALA A 211 -4.48 4.31 1.64
CA ALA A 211 -3.67 3.63 0.63
C ALA A 211 -4.32 2.30 0.17
N PHE A 212 -4.92 1.53 1.08
CA PHE A 212 -5.58 0.27 0.74
C PHE A 212 -6.90 0.49 -0.02
N VAL A 213 -7.57 1.61 0.20
CA VAL A 213 -8.78 1.98 -0.55
C VAL A 213 -8.40 2.35 -1.98
N ASP A 214 -7.46 3.27 -2.15
CA ASP A 214 -7.09 3.79 -3.46
C ASP A 214 -6.46 2.71 -4.34
N PHE A 215 -5.49 1.97 -3.79
CA PHE A 215 -4.88 0.82 -4.45
C PHE A 215 -5.91 -0.28 -4.68
N GLY A 216 -6.65 -0.65 -3.64
CA GLY A 216 -7.48 -1.84 -3.65
C GLY A 216 -8.64 -1.73 -4.62
N LEU A 217 -9.35 -0.61 -4.62
CA LEU A 217 -10.45 -0.37 -5.56
C LEU A 217 -9.94 -0.29 -7.00
N TYR A 218 -8.85 0.43 -7.26
CA TYR A 218 -8.29 0.53 -8.60
C TYR A 218 -7.84 -0.85 -9.12
N PHE A 219 -7.10 -1.59 -8.31
CA PHE A 219 -6.58 -2.90 -8.69
C PHE A 219 -7.72 -3.90 -8.93
N PHE A 220 -8.66 -3.99 -7.98
CA PHE A 220 -9.78 -4.93 -8.03
C PHE A 220 -10.60 -4.76 -9.31
N HIS A 221 -10.94 -3.52 -9.65
CA HIS A 221 -11.82 -3.24 -10.77
C HIS A 221 -11.13 -3.27 -12.13
N ASN A 222 -9.82 -3.00 -12.19
CA ASN A 222 -9.18 -2.68 -13.46
C ASN A 222 -8.06 -3.62 -13.86
N ALA A 223 -7.49 -4.43 -12.95
CA ALA A 223 -6.31 -5.20 -13.28
C ALA A 223 -6.51 -6.17 -14.45
N ARG A 224 -7.62 -6.93 -14.48
CA ARG A 224 -7.92 -7.87 -15.58
C ARG A 224 -8.15 -7.15 -16.91
N GLU A 225 -8.96 -6.10 -16.91
CA GLU A 225 -9.24 -5.29 -18.11
C GLU A 225 -7.96 -4.65 -18.68
N LEU A 226 -7.07 -4.14 -17.81
CA LEU A 226 -5.78 -3.59 -18.22
C LEU A 226 -4.91 -4.66 -18.89
N ILE A 227 -4.84 -5.86 -18.31
CA ILE A 227 -4.08 -7.00 -18.85
C ILE A 227 -4.63 -7.43 -20.22
N GLU A 228 -5.95 -7.59 -20.33
CA GLU A 228 -6.62 -7.95 -21.60
C GLU A 228 -6.36 -6.92 -22.70
N ARG A 229 -6.20 -5.65 -22.34
CA ARG A 229 -5.86 -4.55 -23.26
C ARG A 229 -4.35 -4.39 -23.52
N GLY A 230 -3.52 -5.30 -23.03
CA GLY A 230 -2.06 -5.29 -23.24
C GLY A 230 -1.31 -4.24 -22.40
N ARG A 231 -1.86 -3.87 -21.25
CA ARG A 231 -1.25 -3.02 -20.21
C ARG A 231 -1.22 -3.80 -18.88
N GLY A 232 -0.93 -3.12 -17.78
CA GLY A 232 -0.98 -3.70 -16.44
C GLY A 232 -1.38 -2.68 -15.39
N PRO A 233 -1.72 -3.14 -14.17
CA PRO A 233 -2.02 -2.28 -13.04
C PRO A 233 -0.74 -1.63 -12.51
N TYR A 234 -0.57 -0.33 -12.76
CA TYR A 234 0.66 0.39 -12.46
C TYR A 234 0.44 1.50 -11.44
N PHE A 235 1.45 1.73 -10.59
CA PHE A 235 1.35 2.62 -9.44
C PHE A 235 2.54 3.56 -9.26
N TYR A 236 2.29 4.67 -8.58
CA TYR A 236 3.28 5.58 -8.05
C TYR A 236 3.19 5.58 -6.52
N LEU A 237 4.27 5.29 -5.81
CA LEU A 237 4.27 5.12 -4.36
C LEU A 237 4.82 6.36 -3.66
N PRO A 238 3.97 7.18 -2.99
CA PRO A 238 4.40 8.44 -2.40
C PRO A 238 4.98 8.29 -1.01
N LYS A 239 5.86 9.23 -0.66
CA LYS A 239 6.26 9.57 0.71
C LYS A 239 6.71 8.37 1.57
N LEU A 240 7.37 7.39 0.96
CA LEU A 240 8.03 6.32 1.70
C LEU A 240 9.24 6.88 2.46
N GLU A 241 9.48 6.44 3.69
CA GLU A 241 10.62 6.85 4.52
C GLU A 241 11.65 5.72 4.73
N SER A 242 11.35 4.48 4.34
CA SER A 242 12.29 3.35 4.48
C SER A 242 12.00 2.19 3.51
N ARG A 243 12.99 1.33 3.31
CA ARG A 243 12.90 0.06 2.60
C ARG A 243 11.85 -0.88 3.20
N HIS A 244 11.60 -0.80 4.50
CA HIS A 244 10.58 -1.63 5.15
C HIS A 244 9.16 -1.28 4.73
N GLU A 245 8.92 -0.02 4.34
CA GLU A 245 7.64 0.40 3.77
C GLU A 245 7.52 0.02 2.30
N ALA A 246 8.65 -0.05 1.58
CA ALA A 246 8.70 -0.64 0.24
C ALA A 246 8.42 -2.15 0.31
N ALA A 247 8.95 -2.84 1.32
CA ALA A 247 8.67 -4.24 1.60
C ALA A 247 7.18 -4.47 1.95
N LEU A 248 6.55 -3.56 2.69
CA LEU A 248 5.10 -3.61 2.93
C LEU A 248 4.32 -3.51 1.61
N TRP A 249 4.69 -2.60 0.71
CA TRP A 249 4.07 -2.53 -0.62
C TRP A 249 4.26 -3.81 -1.43
N ARG A 250 5.46 -4.40 -1.43
CA ARG A 250 5.71 -5.70 -2.06
C ARG A 250 4.74 -6.76 -1.52
N ASP A 251 4.59 -6.86 -0.20
CA ASP A 251 3.72 -7.87 0.41
C ASP A 251 2.23 -7.64 0.08
N VAL A 252 1.81 -6.36 0.02
CA VAL A 252 0.48 -5.96 -0.44
C VAL A 252 0.25 -6.37 -1.90
N PHE A 253 1.21 -6.11 -2.78
CA PHE A 253 1.12 -6.47 -4.20
C PHE A 253 1.05 -7.98 -4.42
N ALA A 254 1.96 -8.74 -3.79
CA ALA A 254 1.98 -10.19 -3.89
C ALA A 254 0.67 -10.82 -3.40
N HIS A 255 0.12 -10.29 -2.31
CA HIS A 255 -1.18 -10.74 -1.81
C HIS A 255 -2.35 -10.37 -2.73
N ALA A 256 -2.35 -9.16 -3.30
CA ALA A 256 -3.39 -8.70 -4.21
C ALA A 256 -3.42 -9.54 -5.50
N GLU A 257 -2.25 -9.79 -6.09
CA GLU A 257 -2.11 -10.65 -7.28
C GLU A 257 -2.62 -12.06 -7.00
N ALA A 258 -2.15 -12.68 -5.92
CA ALA A 258 -2.61 -14.01 -5.51
C ALA A 258 -4.11 -14.08 -5.26
N SER A 259 -4.69 -13.05 -4.63
CA SER A 259 -6.12 -13.02 -4.26
C SER A 259 -7.05 -12.92 -5.48
N LEU A 260 -6.60 -12.28 -6.56
CA LEU A 260 -7.40 -12.15 -7.80
C LEU A 260 -6.97 -13.12 -8.91
N GLY A 261 -5.99 -13.99 -8.65
CA GLY A 261 -5.45 -14.94 -9.62
C GLY A 261 -4.70 -14.26 -10.76
N ILE A 262 -4.00 -13.17 -10.47
CA ILE A 262 -3.14 -12.45 -11.43
C ILE A 262 -1.72 -13.00 -11.30
N GLU A 263 -1.02 -13.12 -12.43
CA GLU A 263 0.35 -13.64 -12.47
C GLU A 263 1.28 -12.80 -11.56
N PRO A 264 2.12 -13.43 -10.71
CA PRO A 264 3.03 -12.70 -9.83
C PRO A 264 3.96 -11.76 -10.61
N GLY A 265 4.14 -10.54 -10.11
CA GLY A 265 4.96 -9.54 -10.78
C GLY A 265 4.31 -9.00 -12.05
N THR A 266 2.98 -8.89 -12.08
CA THR A 266 2.22 -8.15 -13.09
C THR A 266 2.09 -6.67 -12.72
N ILE A 267 1.93 -6.37 -11.42
CA ILE A 267 1.94 -5.00 -10.90
C ILE A 267 3.28 -4.34 -11.21
N ARG A 268 3.27 -3.05 -11.55
CA ARG A 268 4.50 -2.22 -11.59
C ARG A 268 4.36 -0.98 -10.74
N ALA A 269 5.42 -0.56 -10.07
CA ALA A 269 5.42 0.58 -9.17
C ALA A 269 6.66 1.46 -9.33
N THR A 270 6.47 2.75 -9.49
CA THR A 270 7.54 3.75 -9.38
C THR A 270 7.51 4.36 -7.98
N CYS A 271 8.61 4.33 -7.24
CA CYS A 271 8.67 4.95 -5.92
C CYS A 271 9.07 6.43 -6.07
N LEU A 272 8.34 7.34 -5.45
CA LEU A 272 8.77 8.73 -5.33
C LEU A 272 9.84 8.81 -4.24
N LEU A 273 11.05 9.19 -4.63
CA LEU A 273 12.15 9.50 -3.73
C LEU A 273 12.03 10.97 -3.34
N GLU A 274 11.10 11.20 -2.43
CA GLU A 274 10.66 12.52 -2.01
C GLU A 274 10.67 12.70 -0.48
N THR A 275 11.33 11.79 0.24
CA THR A 275 11.63 11.98 1.66
C THR A 275 13.12 11.92 1.89
N PHE A 276 13.59 12.70 2.87
CA PHE A 276 15.00 12.75 3.21
C PHE A 276 15.55 11.40 3.70
N PRO A 277 14.87 10.65 4.60
CA PRO A 277 15.32 9.31 5.00
C PRO A 277 15.47 8.33 3.82
N ALA A 278 14.52 8.34 2.88
CA ALA A 278 14.54 7.41 1.74
C ALA A 278 15.72 7.60 0.79
N ALA A 279 16.34 8.78 0.76
CA ALA A 279 17.56 9.01 -0.03
C ALA A 279 18.74 8.12 0.42
N PHE A 280 18.75 7.65 1.67
CA PHE A 280 19.79 6.75 2.19
C PHE A 280 19.48 5.26 1.99
N GLU A 281 18.29 4.94 1.47
CA GLU A 281 17.83 3.57 1.26
C GLU A 281 17.32 3.33 -0.18
N MET A 282 17.75 4.15 -1.16
CA MET A 282 17.28 4.04 -2.55
C MET A 282 17.48 2.64 -3.15
N THR A 283 18.69 2.06 -2.96
CA THR A 283 19.03 0.73 -3.48
C THR A 283 18.23 -0.35 -2.78
N GLU A 284 18.02 -0.22 -1.48
CA GLU A 284 17.23 -1.13 -0.67
C GLU A 284 15.74 -1.07 -1.02
N ILE A 285 15.18 0.12 -1.26
CA ILE A 285 13.81 0.29 -1.76
C ILE A 285 13.63 -0.44 -3.10
N LEU A 286 14.58 -0.27 -4.03
CA LEU A 286 14.56 -0.99 -5.30
C LEU A 286 14.67 -2.51 -5.09
N TYR A 287 15.49 -2.96 -4.14
CA TYR A 287 15.68 -4.38 -3.85
C TYR A 287 14.41 -5.02 -3.25
N GLU A 288 13.77 -4.34 -2.30
CA GLU A 288 12.53 -4.81 -1.65
C GLU A 288 11.38 -4.87 -2.66
N LEU A 289 11.36 -3.96 -3.64
CA LEU A 289 10.39 -3.91 -4.73
C LEU A 289 10.89 -4.56 -6.03
N ARG A 290 11.98 -5.34 -6.04
CA ARG A 290 12.66 -5.74 -7.29
C ARG A 290 11.76 -6.45 -8.31
N GLU A 291 10.75 -7.19 -7.87
CA GLU A 291 9.78 -7.88 -8.74
C GLU A 291 8.71 -6.94 -9.31
N TYR A 292 8.52 -5.78 -8.69
CA TYR A 292 7.45 -4.82 -8.98
C TYR A 292 7.98 -3.47 -9.47
N SER A 293 9.27 -3.17 -9.33
CA SER A 293 9.78 -1.83 -9.56
C SER A 293 9.74 -1.45 -11.03
N ALA A 294 9.28 -0.23 -11.29
CA ALA A 294 9.43 0.50 -12.55
C ALA A 294 10.36 1.72 -12.41
N GLY A 295 11.19 1.74 -11.36
CA GLY A 295 12.17 2.80 -11.11
C GLY A 295 11.81 3.74 -9.95
N LEU A 296 12.56 4.84 -9.89
CA LEU A 296 12.47 5.89 -8.88
C LEU A 296 12.13 7.23 -9.54
N ASN A 297 11.46 8.13 -8.82
CA ASN A 297 11.14 9.48 -9.28
C ASN A 297 11.67 10.52 -8.28
N ALA A 298 12.30 11.59 -8.76
CA ALA A 298 12.80 12.67 -7.90
C ALA A 298 11.74 13.77 -7.73
N GLY A 299 11.31 14.01 -6.49
CA GLY A 299 10.44 15.13 -6.12
C GLY A 299 11.23 16.29 -5.53
N ARG A 300 10.80 17.53 -5.78
CA ARG A 300 11.46 18.73 -5.20
C ARG A 300 10.80 19.19 -3.90
N TRP A 301 9.52 19.53 -3.94
CA TRP A 301 8.85 20.20 -2.82
C TRP A 301 8.69 19.29 -1.60
N ASP A 302 8.21 18.07 -1.80
CA ASP A 302 8.11 17.07 -0.73
C ASP A 302 9.47 16.71 -0.14
N TYR A 303 10.52 16.60 -0.98
CA TYR A 303 11.87 16.31 -0.50
C TYR A 303 12.41 17.43 0.40
N ILE A 304 12.26 18.69 -0.01
CA ILE A 304 12.67 19.85 0.80
C ILE A 304 11.84 19.92 2.08
N PHE A 305 10.53 19.69 2.01
CA PHE A 305 9.66 19.62 3.18
C PHE A 305 10.13 18.53 4.15
N SER A 306 10.40 17.33 3.65
CA SER A 306 10.91 16.23 4.45
C SER A 306 12.27 16.54 5.05
N PHE A 307 13.18 17.17 4.31
CA PHE A 307 14.48 17.58 4.82
C PHE A 307 14.33 18.53 6.00
N ILE A 308 13.47 19.55 5.89
CA ILE A 308 13.19 20.51 6.96
C ILE A 308 12.57 19.80 8.17
N LYS A 309 11.52 18.99 7.95
CA LYS A 309 10.85 18.22 9.00
C LYS A 309 11.82 17.29 9.75
N THR A 310 12.74 16.65 9.02
CA THR A 310 13.67 15.68 9.61
C THR A 310 14.86 16.33 10.31
N LEU A 311 15.38 17.46 9.80
CA LEU A 311 16.62 18.05 10.30
C LEU A 311 16.47 19.37 11.04
N VAL A 312 15.51 20.23 10.69
CA VAL A 312 15.43 21.60 11.25
C VAL A 312 14.75 21.62 12.61
N GLU A 313 13.86 20.67 12.91
CA GLU A 313 13.39 20.45 14.28
C GLU A 313 14.55 20.09 15.25
N ARG A 314 15.79 19.83 14.76
CA ARG A 314 17.00 19.73 15.59
C ARG A 314 17.42 21.04 16.27
N ALA A 315 17.06 22.22 15.75
CA ALA A 315 17.68 23.50 16.15
C ALA A 315 16.89 24.30 17.23
N ALA A 316 15.75 23.80 17.70
CA ALA A 316 14.86 24.53 18.63
C ALA A 316 14.87 24.00 20.07
N GLY A 317 15.84 23.17 20.45
CA GLY A 317 16.08 22.71 21.83
C GLY A 317 17.56 22.77 22.16
#